data_AF-A0A2E9KQJ0-F1
#
_entry.id   AF-A0A2E9KQJ0-F1
#
_cell.length_a   1.000
_cell.length_b   1.000
_cell.length_c   1.000
_cell.angle_alpha   90.00
_cell.angle_beta   90.00
_cell.angle_gamma   90.00
#
_symmetry.space_group_name_H-M   'P 1'
#
loop_
_entity.id
_entity.type
_entity.pdbx_description
1 polymer ?
#
loop_
_entity_poly.entity_id
_entity_poly.type
_entity_poly.pdbx_seq_one_letter_code
_entity_poly.pdbx_strand_id
1 'polypeptide(L)'
;MKKFYVYMTVFSLMTISSCSYISGPEGLFPDTKNKFFEEEISPNINLPNDDLAITKDDHYPPITDGIILTEAQDIPAPRQIFSSGESKEVQLRRLGELMWVYVETLPSTSWPITKNYFEASSMHILSADPDQGILLVNHSDDLNLKITVEHGIKEASTEIFLSKNIEADDQSDDLDVEFIQIELEKIVQFFASSVSSFSGTSLAAQNLNDRKKANIYNVNDQTIIELNLGFNRAWSAVSRALTAGNIISNDIDRENGIFLVSYSIESENDGWFSFLNFRSEDNNDVLLLGEEAEFKIILETKNEKTNIFVESLSGSRDEAEALISKINELLS
;
A
#
# COMPACT_ATOMS: atom_id res chain seq x y z
N MET A 1 -19.02 -50.90 31.84
CA MET A 1 -18.05 -49.90 32.36
C MET A 1 -17.42 -49.02 31.26
N LYS A 2 -16.94 -49.55 30.12
CA LYS A 2 -16.37 -48.71 29.03
C LYS A 2 -17.29 -47.61 28.48
N LYS A 3 -18.58 -47.88 28.28
CA LYS A 3 -19.53 -46.86 27.75
C LYS A 3 -19.73 -45.68 28.71
N PHE A 4 -19.67 -45.91 30.03
CA PHE A 4 -19.83 -44.85 31.03
C PHE A 4 -18.65 -43.88 31.05
N TYR A 5 -17.42 -44.40 30.88
CA TYR A 5 -16.22 -43.58 30.77
C TYR A 5 -16.23 -42.72 29.51
N VAL A 6 -16.71 -43.26 28.38
CA VAL A 6 -16.84 -42.51 27.11
C VAL A 6 -17.84 -41.35 27.24
N TYR A 7 -19.00 -41.57 27.87
CA TYR A 7 -19.95 -40.47 28.12
C TYR A 7 -19.39 -39.42 29.08
N MET A 8 -18.62 -39.82 30.09
CA MET A 8 -17.97 -38.88 31.02
C MET A 8 -16.86 -38.06 30.35
N THR A 9 -16.08 -38.65 29.43
CA THR A 9 -15.07 -37.91 28.65
C THR A 9 -15.70 -36.96 27.63
N VAL A 10 -16.81 -37.33 26.99
CA VAL A 10 -17.54 -36.46 26.05
C VAL A 10 -18.20 -35.29 26.79
N PHE A 11 -18.75 -35.50 27.98
CA PHE A 11 -19.30 -34.45 28.81
C PHE A 11 -18.23 -33.46 29.31
N SER A 12 -17.05 -33.96 29.69
CA SER A 12 -15.91 -33.12 30.08
C SER A 12 -15.42 -32.23 28.93
N LEU A 13 -15.33 -32.76 27.70
CA LEU A 13 -14.93 -31.97 26.52
C LEU A 13 -15.92 -30.85 26.17
N MET A 14 -17.23 -31.03 26.41
CA MET A 14 -18.23 -29.99 26.17
C MET A 14 -18.15 -28.81 27.15
N THR A 15 -17.57 -29.01 28.33
CA THR A 15 -17.43 -27.92 29.33
C THR A 15 -16.21 -27.03 29.11
N ILE A 16 -15.28 -27.43 28.23
CA ILE A 16 -14.01 -26.71 27.99
C ILE A 16 -14.07 -25.87 26.71
N SER A 17 -15.16 -25.97 25.92
CA SER A 17 -15.27 -25.32 24.60
C SER A 17 -15.61 -23.82 24.62
N SER A 18 -15.64 -23.17 25.79
CA SER A 18 -16.12 -21.79 25.93
C SER A 18 -15.02 -20.85 26.41
N CYS A 19 -14.03 -20.56 25.56
CA CYS A 19 -12.97 -19.58 25.87
C CYS A 19 -13.49 -18.14 26.06
N SER A 20 -14.76 -17.86 25.74
CA SER A 20 -15.40 -16.56 25.97
C SER A 20 -15.58 -16.18 27.46
N TYR A 21 -15.33 -17.11 28.40
CA TYR A 21 -15.49 -16.84 29.84
C TYR A 21 -14.37 -15.98 30.45
N ILE A 22 -13.20 -15.88 29.81
CA ILE A 22 -12.07 -15.08 30.33
C ILE A 22 -12.17 -13.61 29.91
N SER A 23 -12.39 -13.33 28.62
CA SER A 23 -12.29 -11.97 28.04
C SER A 23 -13.53 -11.51 27.27
N GLY A 24 -14.69 -12.15 27.48
CA GLY A 24 -15.96 -11.70 26.91
C GLY A 24 -16.59 -10.54 27.70
N PRO A 25 -17.63 -9.89 27.16
CA PRO A 25 -18.40 -8.83 27.86
C PRO A 25 -18.94 -9.27 29.23
N GLU A 26 -19.22 -10.56 29.37
CA GLU A 26 -19.73 -11.24 30.57
C GLU A 26 -18.63 -12.10 31.25
N GLY A 27 -17.37 -11.96 30.83
CA GLY A 27 -16.24 -12.75 31.32
C GLY A 27 -15.66 -12.25 32.64
N LEU A 28 -14.68 -12.98 33.18
CA LEU A 28 -13.95 -12.57 34.40
C LEU A 28 -13.20 -11.24 34.24
N PHE A 29 -12.80 -10.90 33.01
CA PHE A 29 -12.15 -9.64 32.65
C PHE A 29 -12.89 -8.99 31.47
N PRO A 30 -14.03 -8.31 31.72
CA PRO A 30 -14.80 -7.68 30.67
C PRO A 30 -14.07 -6.45 30.12
N ASP A 31 -14.22 -6.19 28.82
CA ASP A 31 -13.66 -5.00 28.17
C ASP A 31 -14.20 -3.72 28.85
N THR A 32 -13.32 -2.75 29.05
CA THR A 32 -13.64 -1.47 29.69
C THR A 32 -13.73 -0.32 28.70
N LYS A 33 -13.47 -0.59 27.41
CA LYS A 33 -13.42 0.41 26.33
C LYS A 33 -14.59 1.39 26.36
N ASN A 34 -15.81 0.94 26.63
CA ASN A 34 -17.01 1.78 26.58
C ASN A 34 -17.58 2.17 27.96
N LYS A 35 -16.97 1.75 29.07
CA LYS A 35 -17.51 2.00 30.41
C LYS A 35 -17.62 3.48 30.77
N PHE A 36 -16.80 4.33 30.15
CA PHE A 36 -16.85 5.77 30.37
C PHE A 36 -18.17 6.42 29.91
N PHE A 37 -18.94 5.76 29.01
CA PHE A 37 -20.28 6.23 28.63
C PHE A 37 -21.33 5.99 29.73
N GLU A 38 -21.06 5.07 30.65
CA GLU A 38 -21.94 4.71 31.76
C GLU A 38 -21.57 5.43 33.07
N GLU A 39 -20.45 6.16 33.09
CA GLU A 39 -19.92 6.82 34.28
C GLU A 39 -20.74 8.08 34.62
N GLU A 40 -21.20 8.17 35.87
CA GLU A 40 -21.92 9.34 36.36
C GLU A 40 -20.98 10.34 37.04
N ILE A 41 -21.24 11.64 36.85
CA ILE A 41 -20.48 12.68 37.54
C ILE A 41 -20.77 12.59 39.04
N SER A 42 -19.70 12.39 39.83
CA SER A 42 -19.81 12.35 41.28
C SER A 42 -20.35 13.68 41.84
N PRO A 43 -21.20 13.63 42.88
CA PRO A 43 -21.70 14.85 43.53
C PRO A 43 -20.55 15.63 44.17
N ASN A 44 -20.71 16.95 44.24
CA ASN A 44 -19.75 17.81 44.93
C ASN A 44 -19.60 17.40 46.40
N ILE A 45 -18.37 17.44 46.90
CA ILE A 45 -18.05 17.16 48.29
C ILE A 45 -18.52 18.33 49.15
N ASN A 46 -19.35 18.05 50.17
CA ASN A 46 -19.75 19.05 51.15
C ASN A 46 -18.68 19.17 52.24
N LEU A 47 -18.13 20.37 52.41
CA LEU A 47 -17.15 20.65 53.45
C LEU A 47 -17.86 20.98 54.78
N PRO A 48 -17.31 20.56 55.93
CA PRO A 48 -17.91 20.82 57.23
C PRO A 48 -17.76 22.28 57.71
N ASN A 49 -16.93 23.09 57.03
CA ASN A 49 -16.73 24.50 57.36
C ASN A 49 -16.49 25.31 56.08
N ASP A 50 -17.31 26.34 55.86
CA ASP A 50 -17.29 27.16 54.63
C ASP A 50 -16.09 28.12 54.56
N ASP A 51 -15.40 28.36 55.68
CA ASP A 51 -14.26 29.30 55.75
C ASP A 51 -12.91 28.68 55.30
N LEU A 52 -12.90 27.43 54.83
CA LEU A 52 -11.70 26.77 54.33
C LEU A 52 -11.40 27.25 52.90
N ALA A 53 -10.41 28.13 52.74
CA ALA A 53 -9.91 28.55 51.44
C ALA A 53 -9.15 27.40 50.76
N ILE A 54 -9.83 26.65 49.89
CA ILE A 54 -9.21 25.62 49.05
C ILE A 54 -8.62 26.30 47.82
N THR A 55 -7.30 26.22 47.67
CA THR A 55 -6.62 26.59 46.42
C THR A 55 -6.92 25.51 45.38
N LYS A 56 -7.87 25.77 44.49
CA LYS A 56 -8.20 24.87 43.37
C LYS A 56 -7.22 25.13 42.22
N ASP A 57 -6.34 24.16 41.94
CA ASP A 57 -5.57 24.11 40.69
C ASP A 57 -6.23 23.07 39.77
N ASP A 58 -6.87 23.54 38.71
CA ASP A 58 -7.62 22.71 37.78
C ASP A 58 -6.81 22.53 36.50
N HIS A 59 -6.09 21.41 36.40
CA HIS A 59 -5.29 21.09 35.22
C HIS A 59 -6.13 20.62 34.02
N TYR A 60 -7.44 20.44 34.21
CA TYR A 60 -8.34 19.88 33.19
C TYR A 60 -9.60 20.76 33.07
N PRO A 61 -9.49 21.93 32.42
CA PRO A 61 -10.63 22.81 32.24
C PRO A 61 -11.76 22.07 31.50
N PRO A 62 -13.00 22.09 32.01
CA PRO A 62 -14.12 21.41 31.36
C PRO A 62 -14.39 22.06 29.99
N ILE A 63 -14.59 21.23 28.97
CA ILE A 63 -14.98 21.67 27.63
C ILE A 63 -16.46 22.11 27.71
N THR A 64 -16.73 23.40 27.53
CA THR A 64 -18.07 23.99 27.72
C THR A 64 -18.91 24.04 26.45
N ASP A 65 -18.33 23.76 25.29
CA ASP A 65 -19.04 23.78 24.00
C ASP A 65 -19.60 22.39 23.67
N GLY A 66 -20.93 22.36 23.47
CA GLY A 66 -21.78 21.23 23.09
C GLY A 66 -21.07 19.91 22.77
N ILE A 67 -21.00 19.03 23.77
CA ILE A 67 -20.58 17.65 23.60
C ILE A 67 -21.67 16.97 22.74
N ILE A 68 -21.32 16.59 21.51
CA ILE A 68 -22.18 15.73 20.70
C ILE A 68 -22.22 14.38 21.41
N LEU A 69 -23.41 13.94 21.85
CA LEU A 69 -23.64 12.58 22.35
C LEU A 69 -23.11 11.61 21.30
N THR A 70 -21.96 11.03 21.59
CA THR A 70 -21.26 10.10 20.71
C THR A 70 -21.65 8.70 21.16
N GLU A 71 -22.22 7.90 20.26
CA GLU A 71 -22.54 6.50 20.54
C GLU A 71 -21.29 5.64 20.35
N ALA A 72 -21.22 4.49 21.04
CA ALA A 72 -20.16 3.53 20.86
C ALA A 72 -20.24 2.92 19.44
N GLN A 73 -19.46 3.47 18.51
CA GLN A 73 -19.38 2.98 17.14
C GLN A 73 -18.34 1.87 17.05
N ASP A 74 -18.75 0.69 16.57
CA ASP A 74 -17.84 -0.41 16.27
C ASP A 74 -17.20 -0.17 14.89
N ILE A 75 -16.24 0.74 14.86
CA ILE A 75 -15.44 1.01 13.66
C ILE A 75 -14.40 -0.12 13.57
N PRO A 76 -14.41 -0.95 12.52
CA PRO A 76 -13.43 -2.02 12.38
C PRO A 76 -12.02 -1.42 12.36
N ALA A 77 -11.07 -2.11 12.99
CA ALA A 77 -9.67 -1.69 12.95
C ALA A 77 -9.24 -1.54 11.48
N PRO A 78 -8.49 -0.48 11.13
CA PRO A 78 -7.95 -0.34 9.78
C PRO A 78 -7.16 -1.61 9.46
N ARG A 79 -7.42 -2.22 8.31
CA ARG A 79 -6.63 -3.36 7.85
C ARG A 79 -5.17 -2.93 7.79
N GLN A 80 -4.26 -3.77 8.28
CA GLN A 80 -2.85 -3.53 8.11
C GLN A 80 -2.53 -3.56 6.61
N ILE A 81 -2.27 -2.38 6.07
CA ILE A 81 -1.72 -2.19 4.75
C ILE A 81 -0.21 -2.07 5.00
N PHE A 82 0.54 -3.13 4.68
CA PHE A 82 2.00 -3.21 4.58
C PHE A 82 2.84 -3.67 5.79
N SER A 83 3.83 -4.51 5.44
CA SER A 83 5.14 -4.65 6.08
C SER A 83 6.14 -4.39 4.96
N SER A 84 6.73 -3.19 4.91
CA SER A 84 7.81 -2.89 3.97
C SER A 84 8.93 -3.90 4.16
N GLY A 85 9.20 -4.73 3.14
CA GLY A 85 10.39 -5.57 3.12
C GLY A 85 11.63 -4.69 3.31
N GLU A 86 12.56 -5.12 4.16
CA GLU A 86 13.75 -4.37 4.58
C GLU A 86 14.79 -4.20 3.45
N SER A 87 14.48 -4.60 2.21
CA SER A 87 15.35 -4.45 1.06
C SER A 87 15.29 -3.03 0.51
N LYS A 88 16.45 -2.39 0.37
CA LYS A 88 16.62 -1.16 -0.42
C LYS A 88 16.99 -1.54 -1.85
N GLU A 89 16.07 -2.16 -2.57
CA GLU A 89 16.31 -2.60 -3.94
C GLU A 89 16.44 -1.42 -4.90
N VAL A 90 17.36 -1.54 -5.88
CA VAL A 90 17.56 -0.59 -6.97
C VAL A 90 17.54 -1.35 -8.29
N GLN A 91 16.68 -0.94 -9.23
CA GLN A 91 16.52 -1.61 -10.53
C GLN A 91 16.37 -0.60 -11.66
N LEU A 92 16.89 -0.94 -12.84
CA LEU A 92 16.48 -0.29 -14.09
C LEU A 92 15.19 -0.95 -14.60
N ARG A 93 14.15 -0.16 -14.87
CA ARG A 93 12.88 -0.64 -15.43
C ARG A 93 12.65 -0.05 -16.82
N ARG A 94 11.95 -0.79 -17.67
CA ARG A 94 11.64 -0.43 -19.06
C ARG A 94 10.22 -0.81 -19.44
N LEU A 95 9.55 0.07 -20.18
CA LEU A 95 8.26 -0.17 -20.84
C LEU A 95 8.29 0.48 -22.24
N GLY A 96 8.50 -0.33 -23.28
CA GLY A 96 8.70 0.19 -24.64
C GLY A 96 9.97 1.03 -24.72
N GLU A 97 9.84 2.32 -25.00
CA GLU A 97 10.94 3.29 -25.04
C GLU A 97 11.12 4.04 -23.71
N LEU A 98 10.13 3.97 -22.80
CA LEU A 98 10.20 4.61 -21.49
C LEU A 98 11.09 3.76 -20.56
N MET A 99 12.11 4.38 -19.97
CA MET A 99 12.97 3.77 -18.96
C MET A 99 13.10 4.65 -17.73
N TRP A 100 13.25 3.99 -16.57
CA TRP A 100 13.40 4.70 -15.30
C TRP A 100 14.17 3.86 -14.29
N VAL A 101 14.84 4.54 -13.38
CA VAL A 101 15.40 3.90 -12.18
C VAL A 101 14.29 3.76 -11.16
N TYR A 102 14.14 2.57 -10.62
CA TYR A 102 13.26 2.27 -9.50
C TYR A 102 14.11 2.04 -8.24
N VAL A 103 13.71 2.67 -7.14
CA VAL A 103 14.40 2.61 -5.85
C VAL A 103 13.39 2.36 -4.74
N GLU A 104 13.63 1.38 -3.86
CA GLU A 104 12.82 1.12 -2.65
C GLU A 104 13.20 2.06 -1.50
N THR A 105 13.13 3.38 -1.77
CA THR A 105 13.20 4.42 -0.73
C THR A 105 12.28 5.59 -1.07
N LEU A 106 11.91 6.39 -0.08
CA LEU A 106 11.07 7.59 -0.25
C LEU A 106 11.74 8.66 -1.14
N PRO A 107 10.96 9.44 -1.90
CA PRO A 107 11.47 10.52 -2.73
C PRO A 107 12.31 11.55 -1.97
N SER A 108 11.94 11.90 -0.73
CA SER A 108 12.72 12.81 0.11
C SER A 108 14.13 12.30 0.41
N THR A 109 14.34 10.98 0.40
CA THR A 109 15.64 10.34 0.61
C THR A 109 16.38 10.15 -0.71
N SER A 110 15.67 9.78 -1.77
CA SER A 110 16.25 9.58 -3.11
C SER A 110 16.71 10.88 -3.75
N TRP A 111 15.99 11.99 -3.55
CA TRP A 111 16.32 13.30 -4.10
C TRP A 111 17.78 13.75 -3.84
N PRO A 112 18.26 13.81 -2.58
CA PRO A 112 19.64 14.20 -2.32
C PRO A 112 20.66 13.20 -2.86
N ILE A 113 20.33 11.90 -2.93
CA ILE A 113 21.21 10.89 -3.55
C ILE A 113 21.35 11.17 -5.05
N THR A 114 20.23 11.44 -5.74
CA THR A 114 20.23 11.84 -7.16
C THR A 114 21.07 13.10 -7.37
N LYS A 115 20.88 14.13 -6.53
CA LYS A 115 21.67 15.36 -6.60
C LYS A 115 23.16 15.11 -6.40
N ASN A 116 23.53 14.29 -5.41
CA ASN A 116 24.93 13.94 -5.14
C ASN A 116 25.59 13.20 -6.31
N TYR A 117 24.85 12.33 -7.02
CA TYR A 117 25.36 11.68 -8.22
C TYR A 117 25.82 12.71 -9.25
N PHE A 118 24.98 13.71 -9.55
CA PHE A 118 25.31 14.75 -10.53
C PHE A 118 26.41 15.70 -10.03
N GLU A 119 26.44 16.01 -8.73
CA GLU A 119 27.55 16.78 -8.13
C GLU A 119 28.90 16.05 -8.20
N ALA A 120 28.89 14.72 -8.14
CA ALA A 120 30.08 13.88 -8.30
C ALA A 120 30.42 13.60 -9.77
N SER A 121 29.48 13.83 -10.70
CA SER A 121 29.67 13.63 -12.13
C SER A 121 30.36 14.83 -12.79
N SER A 122 30.73 14.70 -14.07
CA SER A 122 31.22 15.83 -14.87
C SER A 122 30.12 16.78 -15.35
N MET A 123 28.85 16.47 -15.12
CA MET A 123 27.71 17.28 -15.56
C MET A 123 27.41 18.40 -14.57
N HIS A 124 27.23 19.61 -15.07
CA HIS A 124 26.93 20.77 -14.23
C HIS A 124 25.42 20.88 -13.98
N ILE A 125 25.03 21.04 -12.71
CA ILE A 125 23.64 21.30 -12.33
C ILE A 125 23.28 22.74 -12.73
N LEU A 126 22.29 22.89 -13.60
CA LEU A 126 21.76 24.18 -14.05
C LEU A 126 20.67 24.70 -13.12
N SER A 127 19.77 23.81 -12.69
CA SER A 127 18.67 24.13 -11.79
C SER A 127 18.26 22.89 -11.00
N ALA A 128 17.80 23.08 -9.77
CA ALA A 128 17.31 22.01 -8.91
C ALA A 128 16.06 22.48 -8.17
N ASP A 129 14.91 21.91 -8.51
CA ASP A 129 13.63 22.13 -7.85
C ASP A 129 13.25 20.89 -7.03
N PRO A 130 13.54 20.88 -5.72
CA PRO A 130 13.24 19.74 -4.85
C PRO A 130 11.74 19.57 -4.59
N ASP A 131 10.94 20.64 -4.68
CA ASP A 131 9.49 20.56 -4.45
C ASP A 131 8.80 19.86 -5.63
N GLN A 132 9.26 20.13 -6.85
CA GLN A 132 8.74 19.48 -8.06
C GLN A 132 9.48 18.20 -8.43
N GLY A 133 10.61 17.92 -7.79
CA GLY A 133 11.44 16.76 -8.11
C GLY A 133 12.13 16.91 -9.46
N ILE A 134 12.42 18.13 -9.91
CA ILE A 134 13.01 18.40 -11.23
C ILE A 134 14.45 18.88 -11.07
N LEU A 135 15.39 18.15 -11.67
CA LEU A 135 16.80 18.52 -11.72
C LEU A 135 17.23 18.70 -13.19
N LEU A 136 17.76 19.86 -13.52
CA LEU A 136 18.27 20.18 -14.85
C LEU A 136 19.79 20.16 -14.82
N VAL A 137 20.40 19.41 -15.73
CA VAL A 137 21.86 19.29 -15.83
C VAL A 137 22.32 19.54 -17.26
N ASN A 138 23.48 20.17 -17.40
CA ASN A 138 24.17 20.31 -18.67
C ASN A 138 25.01 19.05 -18.90
N HIS A 139 24.69 18.32 -19.98
CA HIS A 139 25.44 17.15 -20.40
C HIS A 139 26.52 17.50 -21.43
N SER A 140 26.18 18.35 -22.40
CA SER A 140 27.11 18.88 -23.40
C SER A 140 26.64 20.25 -23.92
N ASP A 141 27.44 20.89 -24.78
CA ASP A 141 27.18 22.24 -25.31
C ASP A 141 25.75 22.42 -25.86
N ASP A 142 25.21 21.40 -26.54
CA ASP A 142 23.88 21.43 -27.15
C ASP A 142 22.85 20.50 -26.47
N LEU A 143 23.19 19.91 -25.31
CA LEU A 143 22.30 18.96 -24.64
C LEU A 143 22.17 19.24 -23.14
N ASN A 144 20.96 19.63 -22.76
CA ASN A 144 20.52 19.69 -21.37
C ASN A 144 19.58 18.53 -21.08
N LEU A 145 19.79 17.86 -19.95
CA LEU A 145 18.98 16.75 -19.49
C LEU A 145 18.08 17.21 -18.34
N LYS A 146 16.83 16.74 -18.37
CA LYS A 146 15.86 16.88 -17.30
C LYS A 146 15.70 15.54 -16.59
N ILE A 147 16.05 15.53 -15.32
CA ILE A 147 15.84 14.43 -14.40
C ILE A 147 14.59 14.72 -13.60
N THR A 148 13.67 13.76 -13.55
CA THR A 148 12.42 13.86 -12.81
C THR A 148 12.38 12.78 -11.75
N VAL A 149 12.29 13.16 -10.48
CA VAL A 149 12.23 12.29 -9.31
C VAL A 149 10.80 12.33 -8.77
N GLU A 150 10.13 11.19 -8.80
CA GLU A 150 8.73 11.08 -8.42
C GLU A 150 8.54 9.94 -7.43
N HIS A 151 7.44 9.99 -6.68
CA HIS A 151 6.98 8.84 -5.93
C HIS A 151 6.76 7.63 -6.86
N GLY A 152 7.11 6.44 -6.39
CA GLY A 152 6.78 5.19 -7.09
C GLY A 152 5.38 4.68 -6.72
N ILE A 153 5.01 3.51 -7.23
CA ILE A 153 3.71 2.88 -6.92
C ILE A 153 3.69 2.41 -5.46
N LYS A 154 4.79 1.81 -4.98
CA LYS A 154 4.91 1.40 -3.58
C LYS A 154 5.04 2.59 -2.65
N GLU A 155 4.55 2.44 -1.43
CA GLU A 155 4.58 3.49 -0.41
C GLU A 155 6.00 4.01 -0.10
N ALA A 156 6.99 3.13 -0.01
CA ALA A 156 8.39 3.50 0.22
C ALA A 156 9.23 3.40 -1.06
N SER A 157 8.75 3.94 -2.19
CA SER A 157 9.48 3.87 -3.46
C SER A 157 9.58 5.18 -4.22
N THR A 158 10.61 5.27 -5.06
CA THR A 158 10.91 6.40 -5.95
C THR A 158 11.13 5.89 -7.37
N GLU A 159 10.67 6.67 -8.34
CA GLU A 159 11.00 6.51 -9.75
C GLU A 159 11.80 7.72 -10.24
N ILE A 160 12.90 7.48 -10.94
CA ILE A 160 13.76 8.52 -11.50
C ILE A 160 13.79 8.37 -13.01
N PHE A 161 13.33 9.42 -13.70
CA PHE A 161 13.26 9.51 -15.15
C PHE A 161 14.34 10.43 -15.69
N LEU A 162 14.77 10.15 -16.91
CA LEU A 162 15.69 10.98 -17.69
C LEU A 162 15.02 11.35 -19.01
N SER A 163 15.06 12.63 -19.36
CA SER A 163 14.50 13.16 -20.60
C SER A 163 15.33 14.32 -21.11
N LYS A 164 15.19 14.70 -22.39
CA LYS A 164 15.75 15.95 -22.89
C LYS A 164 15.03 17.13 -22.24
N ASN A 165 15.78 18.15 -21.82
CA ASN A 165 15.17 19.42 -21.44
C ASN A 165 14.81 20.19 -22.72
N ILE A 166 13.55 20.09 -23.14
CA ILE A 166 13.01 20.79 -24.32
C ILE A 166 12.62 22.22 -23.90
N GLU A 167 13.22 23.22 -24.53
CA GLU A 167 12.67 24.58 -24.51
C GLU A 167 11.47 24.65 -25.47
N ALA A 168 10.47 25.47 -25.18
CA ALA A 168 9.11 25.43 -25.77
C ALA A 168 9.00 25.59 -27.31
N ASP A 169 10.11 25.71 -28.04
CA ASP A 169 10.18 25.87 -29.50
C ASP A 169 11.17 24.89 -30.18
N ASP A 170 11.78 23.96 -29.44
CA ASP A 170 12.76 23.00 -29.98
C ASP A 170 12.06 21.71 -30.47
N GLN A 171 12.01 21.51 -31.79
CA GLN A 171 11.54 20.27 -32.45
C GLN A 171 12.68 19.27 -32.71
N SER A 172 13.69 19.27 -31.86
CA SER A 172 14.76 18.27 -31.91
C SER A 172 14.24 16.85 -31.72
N ASP A 173 14.95 15.89 -32.30
CA ASP A 173 14.74 14.47 -32.02
C ASP A 173 14.86 14.16 -30.53
N ASP A 174 14.03 13.22 -30.06
CA ASP A 174 14.12 12.67 -28.72
C ASP A 174 15.49 12.00 -28.50
N LEU A 175 15.85 11.84 -27.22
CA LEU A 175 17.07 11.12 -26.86
C LEU A 175 17.02 9.68 -27.38
N ASP A 176 18.14 9.24 -27.94
CA ASP A 176 18.30 7.84 -28.31
C ASP A 176 18.13 6.91 -27.10
N VAL A 177 17.46 5.78 -27.31
CA VAL A 177 17.13 4.83 -26.24
C VAL A 177 18.40 4.23 -25.64
N GLU A 178 19.43 3.95 -26.44
CA GLU A 178 20.70 3.42 -25.94
C GLU A 178 21.41 4.45 -25.03
N PHE A 179 21.36 5.73 -25.41
CA PHE A 179 21.86 6.81 -24.57
C PHE A 179 21.13 6.91 -23.23
N ILE A 180 19.79 6.91 -23.23
CA ILE A 180 19.00 6.97 -21.98
C ILE A 180 19.36 5.77 -21.08
N GLN A 181 19.47 4.58 -21.66
CA GLN A 181 19.80 3.36 -20.91
C GLN A 181 21.16 3.50 -20.22
N ILE A 182 22.21 3.89 -20.95
CA ILE A 182 23.56 4.04 -20.42
C ILE A 182 23.60 5.05 -19.25
N GLU A 183 22.91 6.20 -19.39
CA GLU A 183 22.89 7.21 -18.34
C GLU A 183 22.11 6.75 -17.09
N LEU A 184 20.97 6.07 -17.27
CA LEU A 184 20.21 5.51 -16.15
C LEU A 184 20.97 4.37 -15.44
N GLU A 185 21.72 3.54 -16.17
CA GLU A 185 22.57 2.49 -15.58
C GLU A 185 23.64 3.06 -14.64
N LYS A 186 24.23 4.22 -14.99
CA LYS A 186 25.16 4.92 -14.10
C LYS A 186 24.48 5.40 -12.80
N ILE A 187 23.25 5.91 -12.90
CA ILE A 187 22.45 6.30 -11.73
C ILE A 187 22.15 5.06 -10.86
N VAL A 188 21.72 3.94 -11.46
CA VAL A 188 21.50 2.67 -10.75
C VAL A 188 22.75 2.25 -10.00
N GLN A 189 23.91 2.26 -10.65
CA GLN A 189 25.18 1.85 -10.05
C GLN A 189 25.57 2.74 -8.86
N PHE A 190 25.32 4.04 -8.95
CA PHE A 190 25.56 4.99 -7.85
C PHE A 190 24.58 4.79 -6.69
N PHE A 191 23.30 4.57 -6.99
CA PHE A 191 22.29 4.29 -5.97
C PHE A 191 22.58 2.99 -5.24
N ALA A 192 22.95 1.92 -5.96
CA ALA A 192 23.29 0.62 -5.37
C ALA A 192 24.44 0.72 -4.35
N SER A 193 25.41 1.62 -4.55
CA SER A 193 26.51 1.84 -3.61
C SER A 193 26.18 2.81 -2.47
N SER A 194 25.22 3.71 -2.66
CA SER A 194 24.95 4.82 -1.74
C SER A 194 23.70 4.64 -0.88
N VAL A 195 22.66 3.98 -1.37
CA VAL A 195 21.33 3.94 -0.73
C VAL A 195 21.33 3.25 0.65
N SER A 196 22.25 2.30 0.84
CA SER A 196 22.39 1.56 2.10
C SER A 196 23.08 2.39 3.20
N SER A 197 24.05 3.24 2.83
CA SER A 197 24.87 4.03 3.75
C SER A 197 24.38 5.47 3.93
N PHE A 198 23.54 5.96 3.02
CA PHE A 198 22.99 7.30 3.09
C PHE A 198 22.00 7.45 4.26
N SER A 199 22.27 8.40 5.15
CA SER A 199 21.43 8.76 6.28
C SER A 199 21.08 10.25 6.17
N GLY A 200 19.97 10.55 5.50
CA GLY A 200 19.51 11.91 5.31
C GLY A 200 18.17 11.94 4.58
N THR A 201 17.32 12.90 4.94
CA THR A 201 16.07 13.21 4.23
C THR A 201 16.09 14.68 3.85
N SER A 202 15.73 14.99 2.61
CA SER A 202 15.60 16.37 2.13
C SER A 202 14.27 16.94 2.59
N LEU A 203 14.31 17.90 3.51
CA LEU A 203 13.12 18.63 3.95
C LEU A 203 12.47 19.41 2.79
N ALA A 204 13.28 19.93 1.87
CA ALA A 204 12.80 20.65 0.70
C ALA A 204 12.07 19.75 -0.31
N ALA A 205 12.26 18.43 -0.23
CA ALA A 205 11.62 17.45 -1.11
C ALA A 205 10.55 16.62 -0.36
N GLN A 206 10.14 17.04 0.83
CA GLN A 206 9.16 16.30 1.63
C GLN A 206 7.80 16.19 0.91
N ASN A 207 7.40 17.24 0.18
CA ASN A 207 6.16 17.25 -0.60
C ASN A 207 6.10 16.15 -1.67
N LEU A 208 7.25 15.62 -2.12
CA LEU A 208 7.28 14.50 -3.08
C LEU A 208 6.80 13.18 -2.46
N ASN A 209 6.94 13.01 -1.14
CA ASN A 209 6.46 11.82 -0.43
C ASN A 209 4.93 11.75 -0.44
N ASP A 210 4.24 12.89 -0.44
CA ASP A 210 2.78 12.95 -0.41
C ASP A 210 2.14 12.78 -1.80
N ARG A 211 2.94 12.86 -2.88
CA ARG A 211 2.49 12.68 -4.27
C ARG A 211 2.39 11.19 -4.64
N LYS A 212 1.68 10.41 -3.82
CA LYS A 212 1.52 8.95 -3.99
C LYS A 212 0.95 8.62 -5.38
N LYS A 213 1.48 7.57 -6.02
CA LYS A 213 0.99 7.07 -7.32
C LYS A 213 -0.12 6.03 -7.20
N ALA A 214 -0.40 5.53 -6.00
CA ALA A 214 -1.49 4.61 -5.73
C ALA A 214 -2.34 5.13 -4.57
N ASN A 215 -3.65 5.21 -4.78
CA ASN A 215 -4.62 5.57 -3.77
C ASN A 215 -5.71 4.48 -3.73
N ILE A 216 -6.27 4.25 -2.54
CA ILE A 216 -7.36 3.31 -2.34
C ILE A 216 -8.61 4.11 -1.96
N TYR A 217 -9.70 3.83 -2.64
CA TYR A 217 -11.01 4.41 -2.37
C TYR A 217 -12.02 3.32 -2.09
N ASN A 218 -13.06 3.66 -1.33
CA ASN A 218 -14.25 2.83 -1.20
C ASN A 218 -15.43 3.62 -1.76
N VAL A 219 -16.06 3.09 -2.81
CA VAL A 219 -17.18 3.74 -3.52
C VAL A 219 -18.31 2.74 -3.64
N ASN A 220 -19.49 3.07 -3.08
CA ASN A 220 -20.66 2.18 -3.04
C ASN A 220 -20.30 0.79 -2.46
N ASP A 221 -19.59 0.81 -1.34
CA ASP A 221 -19.00 -0.34 -0.66
C ASP A 221 -17.90 -1.06 -1.46
N GLN A 222 -17.64 -0.78 -2.74
CA GLN A 222 -16.58 -1.46 -3.51
C GLN A 222 -15.22 -0.78 -3.32
N THR A 223 -14.19 -1.54 -2.98
CA THR A 223 -12.80 -1.04 -2.98
C THR A 223 -12.32 -0.82 -4.42
N ILE A 224 -11.62 0.29 -4.65
CA ILE A 224 -11.04 0.69 -5.94
C ILE A 224 -9.60 1.15 -5.69
N ILE A 225 -8.67 0.71 -6.54
CA ILE A 225 -7.30 1.25 -6.56
C ILE A 225 -7.21 2.27 -7.70
N GLU A 226 -6.94 3.53 -7.39
CA GLU A 226 -6.59 4.55 -8.38
C GLU A 226 -5.06 4.61 -8.51
N LEU A 227 -4.56 4.39 -9.72
CA LEU A 227 -3.18 4.62 -10.07
C LEU A 227 -3.05 5.94 -10.83
N ASN A 228 -2.17 6.83 -10.37
CA ASN A 228 -1.81 8.06 -11.09
C ASN A 228 -0.83 7.75 -12.22
N LEU A 229 -1.26 6.88 -13.14
CA LEU A 229 -0.51 6.30 -14.24
C LEU A 229 -1.45 6.06 -15.42
N GLY A 230 -0.94 6.29 -16.64
CA GLY A 230 -1.65 5.91 -17.86
C GLY A 230 -1.81 4.40 -18.03
N PHE A 231 -2.78 4.00 -18.86
CA PHE A 231 -3.20 2.60 -19.07
C PHE A 231 -2.03 1.62 -19.22
N ASN A 232 -1.07 1.93 -20.12
CA ASN A 232 0.04 1.01 -20.41
C ASN A 232 0.91 0.72 -19.18
N ARG A 233 1.16 1.72 -18.33
CA ARG A 233 1.95 1.55 -17.10
C ARG A 233 1.13 0.81 -16.03
N ALA A 234 -0.14 1.18 -15.86
CA ALA A 234 -1.04 0.50 -14.92
C ALA A 234 -1.21 -0.98 -15.28
N TRP A 235 -1.46 -1.28 -16.56
CA TRP A 235 -1.54 -2.64 -17.09
C TRP A 235 -0.28 -3.46 -16.81
N SER A 236 0.89 -2.87 -17.08
CA SER A 236 2.17 -3.53 -16.81
C SER A 236 2.39 -3.77 -15.31
N ALA A 237 1.97 -2.85 -14.46
CA ALA A 237 2.07 -2.98 -13.01
C ALA A 237 1.15 -4.09 -12.48
N VAL A 238 -0.11 -4.14 -12.94
CA VAL A 238 -1.06 -5.20 -12.59
C VAL A 238 -0.58 -6.56 -13.08
N SER A 239 -0.15 -6.69 -14.34
CA SER A 239 0.37 -7.95 -14.87
C SER A 239 1.58 -8.47 -14.07
N ARG A 240 2.49 -7.58 -13.65
CA ARG A 240 3.61 -7.93 -12.78
C ARG A 240 3.12 -8.35 -11.39
N ALA A 241 2.16 -7.64 -10.82
CA ALA A 241 1.58 -7.98 -9.52
C ALA A 241 0.94 -9.37 -9.56
N LEU A 242 0.14 -9.68 -10.59
CA LEU A 242 -0.45 -11.02 -10.79
C LEU A 242 0.63 -12.10 -10.87
N THR A 243 1.69 -11.87 -11.65
CA THR A 243 2.82 -12.80 -11.75
C THR A 243 3.53 -12.99 -10.40
N ALA A 244 3.81 -11.91 -9.67
CA ALA A 244 4.47 -11.96 -8.36
C ALA A 244 3.60 -12.65 -7.29
N GLY A 245 2.28 -12.57 -7.43
CA GLY A 245 1.31 -13.21 -6.55
C GLY A 245 0.99 -14.67 -6.92
N ASN A 246 1.62 -15.22 -7.96
CA ASN A 246 1.25 -16.52 -8.55
C ASN A 246 -0.25 -16.61 -8.88
N ILE A 247 -0.86 -15.50 -9.32
CA ILE A 247 -2.25 -15.45 -9.77
C ILE A 247 -2.28 -15.83 -11.25
N ILE A 248 -3.04 -16.86 -11.60
CA ILE A 248 -3.15 -17.37 -12.95
C ILE A 248 -4.00 -16.38 -13.76
N SER A 249 -3.50 -15.96 -14.91
CA SER A 249 -4.29 -15.19 -15.89
C SER A 249 -4.90 -16.16 -16.90
N ASN A 250 -6.15 -16.56 -16.70
CA ASN A 250 -6.89 -17.50 -17.54
C ASN A 250 -7.15 -16.91 -18.93
N ASP A 251 -7.49 -15.62 -18.99
CA ASP A 251 -7.69 -14.88 -20.24
C ASP A 251 -7.38 -13.39 -20.04
N ILE A 252 -6.96 -12.73 -21.11
CA ILE A 252 -6.45 -11.36 -21.09
C ILE A 252 -7.00 -10.60 -22.30
N ASP A 253 -7.85 -9.62 -22.04
CA ASP A 253 -8.35 -8.69 -23.04
C ASP A 253 -7.80 -7.29 -22.76
N ARG A 254 -6.67 -6.99 -23.41
CA ARG A 254 -6.02 -5.68 -23.27
C ARG A 254 -6.82 -4.55 -23.86
N GLU A 255 -7.57 -4.78 -24.93
CA GLU A 255 -8.31 -3.71 -25.61
C GLU A 255 -9.44 -3.18 -24.72
N ASN A 256 -10.09 -4.07 -23.97
CA ASN A 256 -11.14 -3.71 -23.02
C ASN A 256 -10.63 -3.54 -21.57
N GLY A 257 -9.33 -3.71 -21.32
CA GLY A 257 -8.74 -3.52 -19.99
C GLY A 257 -9.10 -4.62 -18.99
N ILE A 258 -9.29 -5.85 -19.44
CA ILE A 258 -9.80 -6.96 -18.62
C ILE A 258 -8.73 -8.04 -18.43
N PHE A 259 -8.55 -8.49 -17.19
CA PHE A 259 -7.91 -9.75 -16.86
C PHE A 259 -8.95 -10.70 -16.24
N LEU A 260 -9.04 -11.91 -16.77
CA LEU A 260 -9.78 -13.02 -16.17
C LEU A 260 -8.77 -13.90 -15.44
N VAL A 261 -8.95 -14.06 -14.13
CA VAL A 261 -7.94 -14.68 -13.26
C VAL A 261 -8.51 -15.72 -12.29
N SER A 262 -7.67 -16.66 -11.88
CA SER A 262 -7.91 -17.67 -10.84
C SER A 262 -6.64 -17.88 -10.01
N TYR A 263 -6.77 -18.52 -8.84
CA TYR A 263 -5.61 -18.81 -7.99
C TYR A 263 -4.87 -20.09 -8.45
N SER A 264 -3.55 -20.15 -8.26
CA SER A 264 -2.79 -21.38 -8.53
C SER A 264 -2.92 -22.39 -7.38
N ILE A 265 -3.29 -23.63 -7.70
CA ILE A 265 -3.41 -24.75 -6.73
C ILE A 265 -2.04 -25.15 -6.12
N GLU A 266 -0.89 -24.84 -6.73
CA GLU A 266 0.45 -25.23 -6.25
C GLU A 266 0.89 -24.61 -4.89
N SER A 267 0.04 -23.84 -4.20
CA SER A 267 0.31 -23.35 -2.84
C SER A 267 0.01 -24.37 -1.72
N GLU A 268 -0.18 -25.65 -2.08
CA GLU A 268 -0.66 -26.75 -1.24
C GLU A 268 0.18 -27.12 0.00
N ASN A 269 1.23 -26.38 0.39
CA ASN A 269 1.90 -26.62 1.68
C ASN A 269 2.31 -25.37 2.47
N ASP A 270 1.90 -24.15 2.08
CA ASP A 270 2.13 -22.95 2.92
C ASP A 270 1.16 -21.77 2.60
N GLY A 271 -0.06 -22.11 2.20
CA GLY A 271 -0.99 -21.17 1.56
C GLY A 271 -1.52 -20.02 2.45
N TRP A 272 -1.03 -18.81 2.16
CA TRP A 272 -1.50 -17.50 2.64
C TRP A 272 -3.04 -17.29 2.58
N PHE A 273 -3.77 -18.08 1.79
CA PHE A 273 -5.23 -18.01 1.66
C PHE A 273 -5.98 -19.20 2.26
N SER A 274 -5.38 -19.96 3.20
CA SER A 274 -6.09 -21.04 3.92
C SER A 274 -7.39 -20.58 4.59
N PHE A 275 -7.50 -19.29 4.90
CA PHE A 275 -8.70 -18.69 5.52
C PHE A 275 -9.85 -18.43 4.54
N LEU A 276 -9.61 -18.46 3.22
CA LEU A 276 -10.66 -18.29 2.20
C LEU A 276 -11.25 -19.64 1.75
N ASN A 277 -10.71 -20.77 2.20
CA ASN A 277 -11.23 -22.10 1.90
C ASN A 277 -12.48 -22.43 2.74
N PHE A 278 -13.52 -21.59 2.64
CA PHE A 278 -14.83 -21.88 3.21
C PHE A 278 -15.65 -22.72 2.22
N ARG A 279 -15.44 -24.04 2.32
CA ARG A 279 -16.43 -25.13 2.16
C ARG A 279 -16.63 -25.75 0.77
N SER A 280 -16.06 -26.95 0.55
CA SER A 280 -16.79 -28.23 0.68
C SER A 280 -15.86 -29.43 0.44
N GLU A 281 -16.05 -30.46 1.27
CA GLU A 281 -15.44 -31.79 1.19
C GLU A 281 -15.62 -32.49 -0.17
N ASP A 282 -14.61 -33.31 -0.51
CA ASP A 282 -14.49 -34.29 -1.60
C ASP A 282 -14.36 -33.76 -3.04
N ASN A 283 -13.13 -33.67 -3.54
CA ASN A 283 -12.55 -34.71 -4.42
C ASN A 283 -11.09 -34.36 -4.76
N ASN A 284 -10.20 -35.32 -4.49
CA ASN A 284 -8.84 -35.31 -5.02
C ASN A 284 -8.89 -35.67 -6.50
N ASP A 285 -8.64 -34.71 -7.39
CA ASP A 285 -8.07 -34.99 -8.70
C ASP A 285 -7.11 -33.85 -9.09
N VAL A 286 -5.85 -34.25 -9.26
CA VAL A 286 -4.73 -33.38 -9.60
C VAL A 286 -4.58 -33.32 -11.11
N LEU A 287 -4.39 -32.09 -11.62
CA LEU A 287 -4.10 -31.62 -12.98
C LEU A 287 -5.32 -31.36 -13.87
N LEU A 288 -5.45 -30.12 -14.37
CA LEU A 288 -5.10 -29.74 -15.76
C LEU A 288 -5.55 -28.29 -16.08
N LEU A 289 -4.73 -27.60 -16.89
CA LEU A 289 -5.00 -26.32 -17.56
C LEU A 289 -6.46 -26.19 -18.04
N GLY A 290 -7.19 -25.20 -17.54
CA GLY A 290 -8.54 -24.88 -18.01
C GLY A 290 -9.57 -24.48 -16.95
N GLU A 291 -9.17 -24.01 -15.77
CA GLU A 291 -10.14 -23.48 -14.80
C GLU A 291 -10.92 -22.29 -15.39
N GLU A 292 -12.24 -22.31 -15.20
CA GLU A 292 -13.08 -21.15 -15.37
C GLU A 292 -12.53 -20.03 -14.48
N ALA A 293 -12.40 -18.82 -15.03
CA ALA A 293 -11.92 -17.70 -14.24
C ALA A 293 -12.84 -17.48 -13.03
N GLU A 294 -12.25 -17.16 -11.88
CA GLU A 294 -12.97 -16.89 -10.64
C GLU A 294 -13.24 -15.39 -10.48
N PHE A 295 -12.35 -14.57 -11.02
CA PHE A 295 -12.41 -13.11 -10.91
C PHE A 295 -12.18 -12.43 -12.24
N LYS A 296 -12.74 -11.22 -12.34
CA LYS A 296 -12.54 -10.28 -13.42
C LYS A 296 -11.95 -9.00 -12.86
N ILE A 297 -10.74 -8.67 -13.29
CA ILE A 297 -10.06 -7.41 -12.98
C ILE A 297 -10.28 -6.47 -14.15
N ILE A 298 -10.72 -5.24 -13.88
CA ILE A 298 -11.05 -4.24 -14.89
C ILE A 298 -10.18 -2.99 -14.66
N LEU A 299 -9.52 -2.53 -15.71
CA LEU A 299 -8.70 -1.31 -15.73
C LEU A 299 -9.39 -0.25 -16.59
N GLU A 300 -9.78 0.87 -15.97
CA GLU A 300 -10.40 2.00 -16.67
C GLU A 300 -9.52 3.24 -16.53
N THR A 301 -9.09 3.83 -17.65
CA THR A 301 -8.25 5.02 -17.66
C THR A 301 -9.05 6.28 -17.99
N LYS A 302 -8.93 7.31 -17.16
CA LYS A 302 -9.50 8.65 -17.37
C LYS A 302 -8.54 9.71 -16.84
N ASN A 303 -8.29 10.76 -17.63
CA ASN A 303 -7.41 11.88 -17.26
C ASN A 303 -6.03 11.41 -16.76
N GLU A 304 -5.38 10.51 -17.50
CA GLU A 304 -4.05 9.94 -17.17
C GLU A 304 -3.97 9.14 -15.87
N LYS A 305 -5.11 8.88 -15.22
CA LYS A 305 -5.24 7.99 -14.08
C LYS A 305 -5.95 6.71 -14.48
N THR A 306 -5.58 5.59 -13.88
CA THR A 306 -6.19 4.28 -14.15
C THR A 306 -6.77 3.71 -12.87
N ASN A 307 -8.08 3.45 -12.89
CA ASN A 307 -8.78 2.79 -11.79
C ASN A 307 -8.81 1.29 -12.02
N ILE A 308 -8.61 0.53 -10.96
CA ILE A 308 -8.64 -0.93 -10.94
C ILE A 308 -9.83 -1.37 -10.11
N PHE A 309 -10.66 -2.22 -10.72
CA PHE A 309 -11.81 -2.86 -10.10
C PHE A 309 -11.61 -4.37 -10.11
N VAL A 310 -12.21 -5.04 -9.13
CA VAL A 310 -12.28 -6.50 -9.09
C VAL A 310 -13.73 -6.92 -8.90
N GLU A 311 -14.18 -7.85 -9.75
CA GLU A 311 -15.48 -8.50 -9.69
C GLU A 311 -15.29 -10.00 -9.48
N SER A 312 -16.06 -10.61 -8.59
CA SER A 312 -16.13 -12.06 -8.46
C SER A 312 -17.14 -12.62 -9.46
N LEU A 313 -16.75 -13.66 -10.20
CA LEU A 313 -17.61 -14.35 -11.16
C LEU A 313 -18.59 -15.33 -10.48
N SER A 314 -18.28 -15.75 -9.26
CA SER A 314 -19.18 -16.53 -8.38
C SER A 314 -20.19 -15.64 -7.61
N GLY A 315 -19.96 -14.31 -7.60
CA GLY A 315 -20.77 -13.33 -6.87
C GLY A 315 -20.33 -13.11 -5.42
N SER A 316 -19.22 -13.70 -4.99
CA SER A 316 -18.66 -13.53 -3.64
C SER A 316 -17.90 -12.21 -3.52
N ARG A 317 -18.51 -11.25 -2.83
CA ARG A 317 -17.93 -9.91 -2.66
C ARG A 317 -16.68 -9.92 -1.77
N ASP A 318 -16.67 -10.74 -0.72
CA ASP A 318 -15.54 -10.83 0.21
C ASP A 318 -14.28 -11.37 -0.46
N GLU A 319 -14.43 -12.29 -1.42
CA GLU A 319 -13.32 -12.81 -2.22
C GLU A 319 -12.76 -11.76 -3.18
N ALA A 320 -13.62 -10.96 -3.82
CA ALA A 320 -13.19 -9.85 -4.67
C ALA A 320 -12.42 -8.78 -3.86
N GLU A 321 -12.90 -8.48 -2.65
CA GLU A 321 -12.23 -7.58 -1.70
C GLU A 321 -10.88 -8.13 -1.21
N ALA A 322 -10.76 -9.45 -1.03
CA ALA A 322 -9.50 -10.08 -0.69
C ALA A 322 -8.49 -10.00 -1.86
N LEU A 323 -8.94 -10.26 -3.09
CA LEU A 323 -8.10 -10.19 -4.28
C LEU A 323 -7.61 -8.76 -4.55
N ILE A 324 -8.47 -7.74 -4.48
CA ILE A 324 -8.04 -6.35 -4.70
C ILE A 324 -7.06 -5.89 -3.61
N SER A 325 -7.28 -6.31 -2.36
CA SER A 325 -6.33 -6.06 -1.28
C SER A 325 -4.97 -6.70 -1.57
N LYS A 326 -4.94 -7.91 -2.14
CA LYS A 326 -3.70 -8.59 -2.51
C LYS A 326 -3.01 -7.94 -3.69
N ILE A 327 -3.75 -7.52 -4.71
CA ILE A 327 -3.21 -6.75 -5.84
C ILE A 327 -2.56 -5.47 -5.32
N ASN A 328 -3.21 -4.74 -4.42
CA ASN A 328 -2.64 -3.55 -3.81
C ASN A 328 -1.32 -3.83 -3.08
N GLU A 329 -1.26 -4.92 -2.29
CA GLU A 329 -0.04 -5.35 -1.62
C GLU A 329 1.09 -5.67 -2.62
N LEU A 330 0.78 -6.36 -3.72
CA LEU A 330 1.75 -6.78 -4.74
C LEU A 330 2.19 -5.65 -5.67
N LEU A 331 1.37 -4.60 -5.79
CA LEU A 331 1.74 -3.32 -6.39
C LEU A 331 2.68 -2.52 -5.47
N SER A 332 2.67 -2.81 -4.17
CA SER A 332 3.40 -2.14 -3.10
C SER A 332 4.65 -2.88 -2.63
#